data_AF-A0A4V2XL28-F1
#
_entry.id   AF-A0A4V2XL28-F1
#
_cell.length_a   1.000
_cell.length_b   1.000
_cell.length_c   1.000
_cell.angle_alpha   90.00
_cell.angle_beta   90.00
_cell.angle_gamma   90.00
#
_symmetry.space_group_name_H-M   'P 1'
#
loop_
_entity.id
_entity.type
_entity.pdbx_description
1 polymer ?
#
loop_
_entity_poly.entity_id
_entity_poly.type
_entity_poly.pdbx_seq_one_letter_code
_entity_poly.pdbx_strand_id
1 'polypeptide(L)'
;MTGTDAAGGAAGGADPLARELAGLAADAPPGLLDRIAARRVRVPGPLEEGPLGDLQVAFTDRGVAYLRAGMGEREFAEAFRARFARPLLPGARPPAGLRLL
;
A
#
# COMPACT_ATOMS: atom_id res chain seq x y z
N MET A 1 22.01 -37.65 -10.71
CA MET A 1 23.46 -37.66 -10.40
C MET A 1 24.05 -36.42 -11.03
N THR A 2 24.57 -35.41 -10.37
CA THR A 2 24.96 -35.08 -8.99
C THR A 2 24.99 -33.53 -9.02
N GLY A 3 24.29 -32.80 -8.17
CA GLY A 3 24.57 -32.77 -6.75
C GLY A 3 25.98 -32.22 -6.52
N THR A 4 26.17 -30.90 -6.62
CA THR A 4 27.25 -30.25 -5.87
C THR A 4 26.71 -28.94 -5.31
N ASP A 5 26.09 -29.10 -4.15
CA ASP A 5 25.99 -28.08 -3.13
C ASP A 5 27.42 -27.81 -2.63
N ALA A 6 27.85 -26.55 -2.71
CA ALA A 6 29.06 -26.09 -2.06
C ALA A 6 28.66 -24.96 -1.10
N ALA A 7 28.06 -25.37 0.02
CA ALA A 7 28.05 -24.57 1.23
C ALA A 7 29.51 -24.39 1.71
N GLY A 8 29.98 -23.15 1.69
CA GLY A 8 31.29 -22.76 2.20
C GLY A 8 31.29 -21.27 2.49
N GLY A 9 30.91 -20.92 3.71
CA GLY A 9 30.62 -19.56 4.12
C GLY A 9 31.78 -18.58 4.02
N ALA A 10 31.43 -17.34 3.67
CA ALA A 10 32.15 -16.14 4.08
C ALA A 10 31.10 -15.14 4.57
N ALA A 11 30.83 -15.14 5.87
CA ALA A 11 30.40 -13.93 6.54
C ALA A 11 31.57 -12.93 6.43
N GLY A 12 31.48 -11.96 5.52
CA GLY A 12 32.63 -11.08 5.28
C GLY A 12 32.41 -10.05 4.18
N GLY A 13 31.77 -8.94 4.56
CA GLY A 13 31.77 -7.69 3.81
C GLY A 13 30.62 -7.57 2.82
N ALA A 14 29.65 -6.69 3.12
CA ALA A 14 28.76 -6.16 2.10
C ALA A 14 29.56 -5.78 0.83
N ASP A 15 29.02 -6.08 -0.35
CA ASP A 15 29.51 -5.54 -1.63
C ASP A 15 29.87 -4.04 -1.43
N PRO A 16 31.10 -3.59 -1.79
CA PRO A 16 31.51 -2.21 -1.62
C PRO A 16 30.47 -1.19 -2.11
N LEU A 17 29.82 -1.46 -3.24
CA LEU A 17 28.76 -0.61 -3.75
C LEU A 17 27.53 -0.63 -2.83
N ALA A 18 27.08 -1.81 -2.41
CA ALA A 18 25.95 -1.92 -1.47
C ALA A 18 26.23 -1.19 -0.15
N ARG A 19 27.48 -1.18 0.33
CA ARG A 19 27.90 -0.43 1.53
C ARG A 19 27.86 1.08 1.29
N GLU A 20 28.40 1.54 0.17
CA GLU A 20 28.39 2.97 -0.19
C GLU A 20 26.95 3.48 -0.37
N LEU A 21 26.09 2.71 -1.04
CA LEU A 21 24.66 3.03 -1.18
C LEU A 21 23.93 3.03 0.16
N ALA A 22 24.21 2.07 1.05
CA ALA A 22 23.65 2.08 2.40
C ALA A 22 24.11 3.31 3.20
N GLY A 23 25.31 3.81 2.95
CA GLY A 23 25.84 5.04 3.53
C GLY A 23 25.12 6.32 3.07
N LEU A 24 24.36 6.27 1.97
CA LEU A 24 23.50 7.37 1.52
C LEU A 24 22.12 7.38 2.21
N ALA A 25 21.81 6.37 3.03
CA ALA A 25 20.54 6.31 3.73
C ALA A 25 20.42 7.48 4.71
N ALA A 26 19.28 8.18 4.63
CA ALA A 26 18.89 9.20 5.59
C ALA A 26 17.55 8.80 6.21
N ASP A 27 17.28 9.31 7.41
CA ASP A 27 15.99 9.11 8.05
C ASP A 27 14.86 9.66 7.17
N ALA A 28 13.81 8.85 7.01
CA ALA A 28 12.63 9.31 6.29
C ALA A 28 11.96 10.45 7.07
N PRO A 29 11.53 11.53 6.40
CA PRO A 29 10.76 12.58 7.06
C PRO A 29 9.50 12.00 7.74
N PRO A 30 9.10 12.54 8.90
CA PRO A 30 7.88 12.11 9.56
C PRO A 30 6.67 12.25 8.63
N GLY A 31 5.83 11.21 8.60
CA GLY A 31 4.64 11.16 7.76
C GLY A 31 4.91 11.02 6.26
N LEU A 32 6.13 10.63 5.83
CA LEU A 32 6.44 10.45 4.39
C LEU A 32 5.42 9.54 3.70
N LEU A 33 5.07 8.41 4.32
CA LEU A 33 4.12 7.46 3.75
C LEU A 33 2.76 8.10 3.46
N ASP A 34 2.29 9.01 4.31
CA ASP A 34 1.00 9.67 4.10
C ASP A 34 1.06 10.66 2.92
N ARG A 35 2.26 11.16 2.59
CA ARG A 35 2.50 12.02 1.41
C ARG A 35 2.62 11.23 0.11
N ILE A 36 3.11 9.99 0.13
CA ILE A 36 3.41 9.23 -1.10
C ILE A 36 2.45 8.08 -1.37
N ALA A 37 1.83 7.51 -0.33
CA ALA A 37 0.87 6.42 -0.45
C ALA A 37 -0.56 6.90 -0.15
N ALA A 38 -1.53 6.15 -0.65
CA ALA A 38 -2.89 6.17 -0.14
C ALA A 38 -3.15 4.88 0.66
N ARG A 39 -4.15 4.94 1.54
CA ARG A 39 -4.63 3.79 2.30
C ARG A 39 -6.02 3.39 1.82
N ARG A 40 -6.35 2.11 1.86
CA ARG A 40 -7.64 1.56 1.46
C ARG A 40 -8.39 0.96 2.63
N VAL A 41 -9.69 1.21 2.69
CA VAL A 41 -10.64 0.41 3.49
C VAL A 41 -11.84 0.01 2.65
N ARG A 42 -12.52 -1.06 3.07
CA ARG A 42 -13.88 -1.37 2.65
C ARG A 42 -14.82 -0.91 3.76
N VAL A 43 -15.93 -0.27 3.38
CA VAL A 43 -16.96 0.16 4.31
C VAL A 43 -18.34 -0.22 3.78
N PRO A 44 -19.35 -0.44 4.66
CA PRO A 44 -20.73 -0.57 4.23
C PRO A 44 -21.15 0.67 3.46
N GLY A 45 -21.93 0.45 2.39
CA GLY A 45 -22.56 1.52 1.65
C GLY A 45 -23.98 1.83 2.17
N PRO A 46 -24.68 2.78 1.55
CA PRO A 46 -25.97 3.27 2.04
C PRO A 46 -27.15 2.31 1.77
N LEU A 47 -26.97 1.29 0.94
CA LEU A 47 -27.98 0.27 0.67
C LEU A 47 -27.55 -1.06 1.30
N GLU A 48 -28.49 -1.92 1.68
CA GLU A 48 -28.14 -3.24 2.21
C GLU A 48 -27.69 -4.22 1.11
N GLU A 49 -28.21 -4.05 -0.11
CA GLU A 49 -27.95 -4.93 -1.24
C GLU A 49 -27.62 -4.16 -2.53
N GLY A 50 -26.98 -4.86 -3.47
CA GLY A 50 -26.62 -4.34 -4.78
C GLY A 50 -25.27 -3.59 -4.81
N PRO A 51 -24.95 -2.90 -5.93
CA PRO A 51 -23.64 -2.30 -6.14
C PRO A 51 -23.26 -1.23 -5.10
N LEU A 52 -24.24 -0.62 -4.43
CA LEU A 52 -24.03 0.36 -3.36
C LEU A 52 -24.05 -0.28 -1.95
N GLY A 53 -24.04 -1.62 -1.86
CA GLY A 53 -23.96 -2.34 -0.59
C GLY A 53 -22.62 -2.20 0.13
N ASP A 54 -21.56 -2.03 -0.65
CA ASP A 54 -20.19 -1.90 -0.15
C ASP A 54 -19.40 -0.91 -0.99
N LEU A 55 -18.56 -0.14 -0.31
CA LEU A 55 -17.70 0.87 -0.92
C LEU A 55 -16.23 0.54 -0.65
N GLN A 56 -15.43 0.56 -1.72
CA GLN A 56 -13.98 0.65 -1.62
C GLN A 56 -13.58 2.12 -1.58
N VAL A 57 -12.79 2.49 -0.56
CA VAL A 57 -12.39 3.88 -0.31
C VAL A 57 -10.88 3.95 -0.20
N ALA A 58 -10.27 4.80 -1.02
CA ALA A 58 -8.87 5.20 -0.88
C ALA A 58 -8.80 6.60 -0.29
N PHE A 59 -7.95 6.80 0.70
CA PHE A 59 -7.79 8.06 1.42
C PHE A 59 -6.32 8.36 1.75
N THR A 60 -6.03 9.63 1.97
CA THR A 60 -4.75 10.14 2.47
C THR A 60 -4.97 10.91 3.77
N ASP A 61 -3.92 11.51 4.30
CA ASP A 61 -3.96 12.51 5.38
C ASP A 61 -4.84 13.74 5.06
N ARG A 62 -5.19 13.97 3.79
CA ARG A 62 -6.06 15.06 3.33
C ARG A 62 -7.52 14.63 3.09
N GLY A 63 -7.86 13.38 3.39
CA GLY A 63 -9.22 12.84 3.24
C GLY A 63 -9.37 11.84 2.09
N VAL A 64 -10.61 11.62 1.64
CA VAL A 64 -10.94 10.65 0.59
C VAL A 64 -10.43 11.13 -0.76
N ALA A 65 -9.67 10.27 -1.45
CA ALA A 65 -9.10 10.55 -2.76
C ALA A 65 -9.80 9.79 -3.89
N TYR A 66 -10.40 8.63 -3.59
CA TYR A 66 -11.05 7.78 -4.58
C TYR A 66 -12.09 6.85 -3.93
N LEU A 67 -13.24 6.69 -4.58
CA LEU A 67 -14.34 5.87 -4.09
C LEU A 67 -14.99 5.11 -5.24
N ARG A 68 -15.26 3.82 -5.04
CA ARG A 68 -16.02 2.98 -5.96
C ARG A 68 -16.92 2.03 -5.19
N ALA A 69 -18.10 1.80 -5.76
CA ALA A 69 -19.08 0.86 -5.25
C ALA A 69 -19.09 -0.40 -6.14
N GLY A 70 -19.40 -1.57 -5.56
CA GLY A 70 -19.55 -2.81 -6.32
C GLY A 70 -18.25 -3.34 -6.93
N MET A 71 -17.10 -2.85 -6.47
CA MET A 71 -15.79 -3.16 -7.03
C MET A 71 -14.97 -4.03 -6.07
N GLY A 72 -14.34 -5.06 -6.60
CA GLY A 72 -13.42 -5.92 -5.85
C GLY A 72 -12.14 -5.17 -5.46
N GLU A 73 -11.47 -5.62 -4.38
CA GLU A 73 -10.25 -4.96 -3.89
C GLU A 73 -9.14 -4.87 -4.95
N ARG A 74 -8.89 -5.96 -5.68
CA ARG A 74 -7.81 -6.03 -6.67
C ARG A 74 -8.07 -5.07 -7.83
N GLU A 75 -9.29 -5.12 -8.38
CA GLU A 75 -9.74 -4.24 -9.45
C GLU A 75 -9.66 -2.76 -9.01
N PHE A 76 -10.11 -2.47 -7.79
CA PHE A 76 -9.98 -1.13 -7.20
C PHE A 76 -8.53 -0.67 -7.09
N ALA A 77 -7.63 -1.54 -6.64
CA ALA A 77 -6.22 -1.24 -6.49
C ALA A 77 -5.52 -1.03 -7.84
N GLU A 78 -5.91 -1.77 -8.88
CA GLU A 78 -5.42 -1.60 -10.25
C GLU A 78 -5.94 -0.28 -10.84
N ALA A 79 -7.24 0.01 -10.72
CA ALA A 79 -7.83 1.26 -11.19
C ALA A 79 -7.25 2.49 -10.48
N PHE A 80 -7.03 2.41 -9.16
CA PHE A 80 -6.40 3.47 -8.39
C PHE A 80 -4.96 3.72 -8.86
N ARG A 81 -4.16 2.66 -9.04
CA ARG A 81 -2.77 2.76 -9.52
C ARG A 81 -2.70 3.33 -10.93
N ALA A 82 -3.58 2.91 -11.83
CA ALA A 82 -3.65 3.47 -13.18
C ALA A 82 -3.96 4.98 -13.16
N ARG A 83 -4.81 5.45 -12.25
CA ARG A 83 -5.20 6.86 -12.18
C ARG A 83 -4.18 7.76 -11.49
N PHE A 84 -3.61 7.30 -10.38
CA PHE A 84 -2.81 8.16 -9.51
C PHE A 84 -1.32 7.83 -9.52
N ALA A 85 -0.90 6.69 -10.08
CA ALA A 85 0.48 6.19 -10.07
C ALA A 85 1.11 6.15 -8.66
N ARG A 86 0.28 5.95 -7.62
CA ARG A 86 0.71 5.91 -6.22
C ARG A 86 0.48 4.54 -5.60
N PRO A 87 1.32 4.13 -4.63
CA PRO A 87 1.06 2.94 -3.83
C PRO A 87 -0.28 3.03 -3.09
N LEU A 88 -0.99 1.91 -3.04
CA LEU A 88 -2.21 1.74 -2.26
C LEU A 88 -1.96 0.68 -1.19
N LEU A 89 -1.93 1.11 0.07
CA LEU A 89 -1.66 0.28 1.23
C LEU A 89 -2.98 -0.12 1.94
N PRO A 90 -3.02 -1.22 2.68
CA PRO A 90 -4.16 -1.51 3.56
C PRO A 90 -4.26 -0.45 4.67
N GLY A 91 -5.48 0.03 4.91
CA GLY A 91 -5.82 0.92 6.01
C GLY A 91 -6.48 0.14 7.15
N ALA A 92 -6.11 0.46 8.40
CA ALA A 92 -6.69 -0.20 9.57
C ALA A 92 -8.10 0.29 9.92
N ARG A 93 -8.43 1.54 9.58
CA ARG A 93 -9.72 2.17 9.91
C ARG A 93 -10.09 3.25 8.88
N PRO A 94 -11.39 3.55 8.71
CA PRO A 94 -11.83 4.64 7.85
C PRO A 94 -11.30 6.01 8.29
N PRO A 95 -11.15 6.98 7.36
CA PRO A 95 -10.81 8.35 7.70
C PRO A 95 -11.93 8.99 8.52
N ALA A 96 -11.56 9.97 9.37
CA ALA A 96 -12.52 10.72 10.16
C ALA A 96 -13.58 11.38 9.24
N GLY A 97 -14.84 11.39 9.70
CA GLY A 97 -15.97 11.93 8.94
C GLY A 97 -16.65 10.93 7.99
N LEU A 98 -16.02 9.79 7.69
CA LEU A 98 -16.68 8.68 7.03
C LEU A 98 -17.47 7.88 8.07
N ARG A 99 -18.74 8.23 8.29
CA ARG A 99 -19.60 7.50 9.23
C ARG A 99 -19.96 6.14 8.64
N LEU A 100 -19.67 5.09 9.41
CA LEU A 100 -20.24 3.77 9.20
C LEU A 100 -21.70 3.87 9.67
N LEU A 101 -22.63 3.76 8.73
CA LEU A 101 -24.07 3.69 9.02
C LEU A 101 -24.39 2.33 9.66
#